data_AF-A0A3C1Z084-F1
#
_entry.id   AF-A0A3C1Z084-F1
#
_cell.length_a   1.000
_cell.length_b   1.000
_cell.length_c   1.000
_cell.angle_alpha   90.00
_cell.angle_beta   90.00
_cell.angle_gamma   90.00
#
_symmetry.space_group_name_H-M   'P 1'
#
loop_
_entity.id
_entity.type
_entity.pdbx_description
1 polymer ?
#
loop_
_entity_poly.entity_id
_entity_poly.type
_entity_poly.pdbx_seq_one_letter_code
_entity_poly.pdbx_strand_id
1 'polypeptide(L)' 'MVADPTRPKAPTPLFTDAVGSKTSTTVPAGATLTVLDGEYQKRGWVYSVRTRDGKKGWISERHLRLKR' A
#
# COMPACT_ATOMS: atom_id res chain seq x y z
N MET A 1 -11.56 -23.37 -10.70
CA MET A 1 -10.19 -22.92 -11.03
C MET A 1 -9.45 -22.73 -9.71
N VAL A 2 -8.44 -23.56 -9.42
CA VAL A 2 -7.64 -23.44 -8.20
C VAL A 2 -6.59 -22.37 -8.45
N ALA A 3 -6.56 -21.31 -7.64
CA ALA A 3 -5.54 -20.28 -7.76
C ALA A 3 -4.16 -20.89 -7.45
N ASP A 4 -3.21 -20.73 -8.37
CA ASP A 4 -1.85 -21.24 -8.21
C ASP A 4 -1.14 -20.52 -7.04
N PRO A 5 -0.77 -21.23 -5.96
CA PRO A 5 -0.16 -20.64 -4.77
C PRO A 5 1.26 -20.12 -5.02
N THR A 6 1.88 -20.44 -6.16
CA THR A 6 3.23 -20.00 -6.52
C THR A 6 3.26 -18.66 -7.26
N ARG A 7 2.11 -18.12 -7.66
CA ARG A 7 2.05 -16.83 -8.37
C ARG A 7 2.60 -15.72 -7.47
N PRO A 8 3.63 -14.97 -7.89
CA PRO A 8 4.11 -13.81 -7.17
C PRO A 8 2.95 -12.83 -6.95
N LYS A 9 2.77 -12.36 -5.72
CA LYS A 9 1.77 -11.33 -5.43
C LYS A 9 2.06 -10.10 -6.27
N ALA A 10 1.03 -9.57 -6.92
CA ALA A 10 1.14 -8.39 -7.76
C ALA A 10 1.71 -7.20 -6.95
N PRO A 11 2.57 -6.38 -7.55
CA PRO A 11 3.11 -5.19 -6.89
C PRO A 11 1.98 -4.21 -6.58
N THR A 12 2.12 -3.48 -5.48
CA THR A 12 1.05 -2.63 -4.93
C THR A 12 1.34 -1.16 -5.23
N PRO A 13 0.40 -0.41 -5.84
CA PRO A 13 0.59 1.01 -6.07
C PRO A 13 0.48 1.81 -4.77
N LEU A 14 1.32 2.84 -4.65
CA LEU A 14 1.16 3.95 -3.72
C LEU A 14 0.61 5.15 -4.47
N PHE A 15 -0.26 5.91 -3.82
CA PHE A 15 -0.92 7.07 -4.42
C PHE A 15 -0.29 8.39 -3.97
N THR A 16 -0.52 9.45 -4.73
CA THR A 16 -0.03 10.81 -4.41
C THR A 16 -0.81 11.45 -3.26
N ASP A 17 -2.05 11.02 -3.05
CA ASP A 17 -2.97 11.53 -2.02
C ASP A 17 -3.83 10.41 -1.41
N ALA A 18 -4.49 10.74 -0.30
CA ALA A 18 -5.38 9.84 0.44
C ALA A 18 -6.61 9.38 -0.37
N VAL A 19 -7.04 10.18 -1.36
CA VAL A 19 -8.18 9.87 -2.22
C VAL A 19 -7.85 8.76 -3.22
N GLY A 20 -6.57 8.61 -3.57
CA GLY A 20 -6.11 7.64 -4.56
C GLY A 20 -6.20 8.15 -6.00
N SER A 21 -6.09 9.47 -6.20
CA SER A 21 -6.34 10.10 -7.51
C SER A 21 -5.32 9.68 -8.58
N LYS A 22 -4.04 9.59 -8.21
CA LYS A 22 -2.94 9.26 -9.10
C LYS A 22 -1.91 8.38 -8.41
N THR A 23 -1.36 7.43 -9.15
CA THR A 23 -0.24 6.60 -8.69
C THR A 23 1.04 7.42 -8.60
N SER A 24 1.70 7.37 -7.45
CA SER A 24 3.02 7.95 -7.19
C SER A 24 4.11 6.97 -7.60
N THR A 25 4.08 5.75 -7.04
CA THR A 25 5.07 4.70 -7.30
C THR A 25 4.45 3.33 -7.02
N THR A 26 5.17 2.25 -7.32
CA THR A 26 4.72 0.88 -7.04
C THR A 26 5.75 0.18 -6.17
N VAL A 27 5.29 -0.57 -5.18
CA VAL A 27 6.15 -1.36 -4.29
C VAL A 27 5.96 -2.86 -4.51
N PRO A 28 7.01 -3.67 -4.36
CA PRO A 28 6.86 -5.13 -4.37
C PRO A 28 5.88 -5.58 -3.28
N ALA A 29 5.13 -6.65 -3.56
CA ALA A 29 4.30 -7.25 -2.53
C ALA A 29 5.16 -7.74 -1.35
N GLY A 30 4.69 -7.49 -0.13
CA GLY A 30 5.46 -7.80 1.09
C GLY A 30 6.54 -6.79 1.44
N ALA A 31 6.67 -5.69 0.68
CA ALA A 31 7.51 -4.57 1.09
C ALA A 31 7.09 -4.07 2.48
N THR A 32 8.08 -3.88 3.36
CA THR A 32 7.84 -3.25 4.67
C THR A 32 7.73 -1.75 4.49
N LEU A 33 6.66 -1.17 5.00
CA LEU A 33 6.35 0.26 4.94
C LEU A 33 6.31 0.83 6.36
N THR A 34 6.74 2.07 6.52
CA THR A 34 6.55 2.83 7.77
C THR A 34 5.33 3.72 7.63
N VAL A 35 4.35 3.58 8.52
CA VAL A 35 3.20 4.49 8.58
C VAL A 35 3.65 5.83 9.15
N LEU A 36 3.27 6.93 8.50
CA LEU A 36 3.57 8.30 8.90
C LEU A 36 2.33 9.03 9.41
N ASP A 37 1.18 8.76 8.80
CA ASP A 37 -0.10 9.39 9.11
C ASP A 37 -1.26 8.51 8.60
N GLY A 38 -2.50 8.84 8.98
CA GLY A 38 -3.70 8.13 8.56
C GLY A 38 -4.90 9.05 8.38
N GLU A 39 -5.69 8.79 7.34
CA GLU A 39 -6.95 9.49 7.08
C GLU A 39 -8.08 8.47 6.93
N TYR A 40 -9.24 8.76 7.51
CA TYR A 40 -10.42 7.94 7.33
C TYR A 40 -11.21 8.41 6.10
N GLN A 41 -11.18 7.62 5.03
CA GLN A 41 -11.92 7.88 3.79
C GLN A 41 -13.27 7.14 3.79
N LYS A 42 -14.16 7.48 2.84
CA LYS A 42 -15.48 6.83 2.68
C LYS A 42 -15.44 5.29 2.68
N ARG A 43 -14.32 4.70 2.24
CA ARG A 43 -14.15 3.25 2.10
C ARG A 43 -13.28 2.64 3.21
N GLY A 44 -12.83 3.39 4.21
CA GLY A 44 -11.98 2.93 5.30
C GLY A 44 -10.68 3.72 5.42
N TRP A 45 -9.78 3.25 6.29
CA TRP A 45 -8.50 3.90 6.53
C TRP A 45 -7.57 3.85 5.31
N VAL A 46 -6.92 4.98 5.07
CA VAL A 46 -5.78 5.10 4.18
C VAL A 46 -4.62 5.69 4.97
N TYR A 47 -3.42 5.23 4.68
CA TYR A 47 -2.24 5.58 5.43
C TYR A 47 -1.21 6.24 4.52
N SER A 48 -0.67 7.36 4.97
CA SER A 48 0.56 7.92 4.42
C SER A 48 1.72 7.06 4.89
N VAL A 49 2.54 6.60 3.95
CA VAL A 49 3.63 5.67 4.22
C VAL A 49 4.93 6.14 3.61
N ARG A 50 6.04 5.69 4.21
CA ARG A 50 7.39 5.78 3.65
C ARG A 50 7.95 4.39 3.36
N THR A 51 8.51 4.22 2.18
CA THR A 51 9.25 3.02 1.78
C THR A 51 10.67 3.03 2.35
N ARG A 52 11.38 1.88 2.32
CA ARG A 52 12.77 1.80 2.79
C ARG A 52 13.73 2.71 2.01
N ASP A 53 13.50 2.92 0.71
CA ASP A 53 14.26 3.84 -0.15
C ASP A 53 13.82 5.31 0.00
N GLY A 54 12.95 5.62 0.97
CA GLY A 54 12.59 7.00 1.33
C GLY A 54 11.44 7.61 0.52
N LYS A 55 10.91 6.90 -0.49
CA LYS A 55 9.73 7.35 -1.24
C LYS A 55 8.49 7.38 -0.35
N LYS A 56 7.60 8.31 -0.65
CA LYS A 56 6.34 8.49 0.08
C LYS A 56 5.13 8.28 -0.84
N GLY A 57 4.03 7.88 -0.23
CA GLY A 57 2.73 7.83 -0.89
C GLY A 57 1.67 7.31 0.06
N TRP A 58 0.46 7.16 -0.46
CA TRP A 58 -0.71 6.72 0.28
C TRP A 58 -1.13 5.31 -0.12
N ILE A 59 -1.61 4.54 0.83
CA ILE A 59 -2.07 3.16 0.61
C ILE A 59 -3.29 2.86 1.46
N SER A 60 -4.28 2.15 0.89
CA SER A 60 -5.42 1.68 1.66
C SER A 60 -5.03 0.56 2.61
N GLU A 61 -5.61 0.58 3.81
CA GLU A 61 -5.47 -0.46 4.83
C GLU A 61 -5.67 -1.88 4.28
N ARG A 62 -6.56 -2.05 3.29
CA ARG A 62 -6.85 -3.35 2.66
C ARG A 62 -5.65 -4.02 1.98
N HIS A 63 -4.61 -3.24 1.66
CA HIS A 63 -3.36 -3.75 1.09
C HIS A 63 -2.27 -3.97 2.15
N LEU A 64 -2.52 -3.59 3.40
CA LEU A 64 -1.58 -3.74 4.49
C LEU A 64 -1.90 -4.98 5.31
N ARG A 65 -0.85 -5.57 5.87
CA ARG A 65 -0.95 -6.59 6.91
C ARG A 65 0.02 -6.20 8.01
N LEU A 66 -0.45 -6.23 9.25
CA LEU A 66 0.42 -6.02 10.40
C LEU A 66 1.52 -7.08 10.39
N LYS A 67 2.78 -6.64 10.51
CA LYS A 67 3.91 -7.55 10.66
C LYS A 67 3.80 -8.16 12.05
N ARG A 68 3.64 -9.49 12.12
CA ARG A 68 3.75 -10.25 13.36
C ARG A 68 5.21 -10.57 13.63
#